data_AF-A0AAX3MT58-F1
#
_entry.id   AF-A0AAX3MT58-F1
#
_cell.length_a   1.000
_cell.length_b   1.000
_cell.length_c   1.000
_cell.angle_alpha   90.00
_cell.angle_beta   90.00
_cell.angle_gamma   90.00
#
_symmetry.space_group_name_H-M   'P 1'
#
loop_
_entity.id
_entity.type
_entity.pdbx_description
1 polymer ?
#
loop_
_entity_poly.entity_id
_entity_poly.type
_entity_poly.pdbx_seq_one_letter_code
_entity_poly.pdbx_strand_id
1 'polypeptide(L)'
;MKNKKNYAILIASTSLAAILLVSLPQVYAADNTPVNTIITENKNTLYIESNIQKGFPVPSNALKTESGSYNADLLVERYELEGLKFENSIPEEYVNEIVKQGWKEIKEEQMGGMRVFSKDGEKVNIVTQNGFFQICKEIK
;
A
#
# COMPACT_ATOMS: atom_id res chain seq x y z
N MET A 1 -0.57 -10.59 -52.17
CA MET A 1 0.53 -9.69 -52.60
C MET A 1 -0.02 -8.28 -52.81
N LYS A 2 0.79 -7.27 -52.48
CA LYS A 2 0.55 -5.82 -52.30
C LYS A 2 0.10 -5.05 -53.56
N ASN A 3 -0.66 -3.95 -53.40
CA ASN A 3 -0.24 -2.55 -53.65
C ASN A 3 -1.42 -1.55 -53.54
N LYS A 4 -1.37 -0.53 -52.64
CA LYS A 4 -0.93 0.88 -52.80
C LYS A 4 -1.95 1.77 -53.54
N LYS A 5 -2.70 2.62 -52.81
CA LYS A 5 -2.49 4.07 -52.53
C LYS A 5 -2.58 4.98 -53.77
N ASN A 6 -3.42 6.04 -53.72
CA ASN A 6 -3.04 7.43 -54.02
C ASN A 6 -4.15 8.47 -53.70
N TYR A 7 -3.69 9.71 -53.50
CA TYR A 7 -4.27 10.86 -52.78
C TYR A 7 -4.92 11.90 -53.73
N ALA A 8 -5.80 12.77 -53.21
CA ALA A 8 -5.80 14.21 -53.54
C ALA A 8 -6.62 15.04 -52.51
N ILE A 9 -6.05 16.17 -52.12
CA ILE A 9 -6.55 17.22 -51.20
C ILE A 9 -7.08 18.39 -52.05
N LEU A 10 -8.11 19.12 -51.62
CA LEU A 10 -8.22 20.56 -51.90
C LEU A 10 -9.20 21.28 -50.94
N ILE A 11 -8.91 22.55 -50.69
CA ILE A 11 -9.25 23.42 -49.56
C ILE A 11 -9.90 24.71 -50.10
N ALA A 12 -10.87 25.29 -49.37
CA ALA A 12 -11.15 26.74 -49.21
C ALA A 12 -12.49 26.92 -48.44
N SER A 13 -12.53 27.49 -47.22
CA SER A 13 -12.54 28.91 -46.82
C SER A 13 -13.83 29.68 -47.15
N THR A 14 -14.67 29.96 -46.13
CA THR A 14 -14.96 31.32 -45.60
C THR A 14 -15.82 31.28 -44.32
N SER A 15 -15.54 32.25 -43.43
CA SER A 15 -16.09 32.59 -42.09
C SER A 15 -17.58 33.01 -42.12
N LEU A 16 -18.40 33.21 -41.06
CA LEU A 16 -18.26 33.55 -39.63
C LEU A 16 -19.71 33.48 -39.03
N ALA A 17 -19.95 32.91 -37.84
CA ALA A 17 -21.02 33.37 -36.93
C ALA A 17 -20.92 32.69 -35.55
N ALA A 18 -21.05 33.53 -34.53
CA ALA A 18 -20.79 33.27 -33.12
C ALA A 18 -21.72 32.26 -32.45
N ILE A 19 -21.16 31.43 -31.56
CA ILE A 19 -21.89 30.86 -30.43
C ILE A 19 -21.24 31.41 -29.16
N LEU A 20 -22.05 32.13 -28.38
CA LEU A 20 -21.70 32.74 -27.10
C LEU A 20 -21.23 31.66 -26.11
N LEU A 21 -19.95 31.71 -25.75
CA LEU A 21 -19.40 31.09 -24.56
C LEU A 21 -19.95 31.82 -23.34
N VAL A 22 -20.77 31.14 -22.54
CA VAL A 22 -21.06 31.61 -21.19
C VAL A 22 -19.81 31.33 -20.37
N SER A 23 -19.05 32.39 -20.11
CA SER A 23 -17.84 32.39 -19.29
C SER A 23 -18.20 32.02 -17.84
N LEU A 24 -17.70 30.88 -17.36
CA LEU A 24 -17.56 30.65 -15.92
C LEU A 24 -16.34 31.48 -15.45
N PRO A 25 -16.44 32.23 -14.35
CA PRO A 25 -15.32 33.03 -13.86
C PRO A 25 -14.13 32.13 -13.54
N GLN A 26 -13.05 32.28 -14.33
CA GLN A 26 -11.72 31.84 -13.95
C GLN A 26 -11.28 32.74 -12.79
N VAL A 27 -11.28 32.22 -11.57
CA VAL A 27 -10.59 32.86 -10.45
C VAL A 27 -9.09 32.64 -10.70
N TYR A 28 -8.44 33.65 -11.27
CA TYR A 28 -6.99 33.72 -11.34
C TYR A 28 -6.46 34.01 -9.93
N ALA A 29 -5.85 33.02 -9.29
CA ALA A 29 -4.91 33.27 -8.21
C ALA A 29 -3.55 33.64 -8.82
N ALA A 30 -3.02 34.78 -8.40
CA ALA A 30 -1.73 35.29 -8.83
C ALA A 30 -0.59 34.62 -8.06
N ASP A 31 -0.10 33.47 -8.53
CA ASP A 31 1.32 33.09 -8.45
C ASP A 31 1.62 31.96 -9.47
N ASN A 32 2.80 32.02 -10.08
CA ASN A 32 3.17 31.16 -11.21
C ASN A 32 3.86 29.88 -10.73
N THR A 33 3.17 28.98 -10.04
CA THR A 33 3.71 27.65 -9.70
C THR A 33 2.96 26.54 -10.43
N PRO A 34 3.62 25.71 -11.27
CA PRO A 34 2.94 24.62 -11.95
C PRO A 34 2.57 23.49 -10.98
N VAL A 35 1.25 23.25 -10.90
CA VAL A 35 0.51 22.04 -10.50
C VAL A 35 1.34 20.93 -9.88
N ASN A 36 1.27 20.80 -8.55
CA ASN A 36 1.51 19.51 -7.90
C ASN A 36 0.78 19.39 -6.56
N THR A 37 -0.55 19.21 -6.58
CA THR A 37 -1.30 18.82 -5.38
C THR A 37 -2.62 18.16 -5.80
N ILE A 38 -2.60 16.85 -6.10
CA ILE A 38 -3.77 16.01 -5.85
C ILE A 38 -3.60 15.47 -4.43
N ILE A 39 -4.04 16.25 -3.44
CA ILE A 39 -4.35 15.71 -2.10
C ILE A 39 -5.86 15.60 -2.06
N THR A 40 -6.41 14.41 -2.37
CA THR A 40 -7.63 13.94 -1.71
C THR A 40 -7.76 12.41 -1.82
N GLU A 41 -7.14 11.68 -0.89
CA GLU A 41 -7.82 10.54 -0.29
C GLU A 41 -7.58 10.62 1.23
N ASN A 42 -8.61 11.08 1.96
CA ASN A 42 -8.73 10.74 3.37
C ASN A 42 -8.99 9.22 3.45
N LYS A 43 -7.91 8.44 3.37
CA LYS A 43 -7.88 7.04 3.78
C LYS A 43 -7.27 7.01 5.16
N ASN A 44 -8.10 7.17 6.19
CA ASN A 44 -7.71 6.75 7.54
C ASN A 44 -7.60 5.21 7.53
N THR A 45 -6.49 4.69 6.97
CA THR A 45 -6.24 3.26 6.88
C THR A 45 -5.71 2.81 8.23
N LEU A 46 -6.47 1.96 8.92
CA LEU A 46 -6.07 1.35 10.19
C LEU A 46 -4.83 0.45 10.03
N TYR A 47 -4.49 0.11 8.79
CA TYR A 47 -3.38 -0.77 8.45
C TYR A 47 -2.62 -0.23 7.23
N ILE A 48 -1.29 -0.30 7.30
CA ILE A 48 -0.35 -0.07 6.21
C ILE A 48 0.29 -1.40 5.79
N GLU A 49 1.00 -1.43 4.67
CA GLU A 49 1.73 -2.63 4.25
C GLU A 49 3.10 -2.73 4.94
N SER A 50 3.56 -3.96 5.18
CA SER A 50 4.93 -4.26 5.59
C SER A 50 5.93 -3.92 4.47
N ASN A 51 7.14 -3.44 4.82
CA ASN A 51 8.17 -3.18 3.81
C ASN A 51 8.91 -4.45 3.40
N ILE A 52 8.90 -5.50 4.23
CA ILE A 52 9.56 -6.79 3.91
C ILE A 52 8.61 -7.79 3.23
N GLN A 53 7.29 -7.65 3.43
CA GLN A 53 6.27 -8.43 2.74
C GLN A 53 5.14 -7.53 2.25
N LYS A 54 5.16 -7.20 0.95
CA LYS A 54 4.08 -6.45 0.30
C LYS A 54 2.74 -7.15 0.49
N GLY A 55 1.71 -6.36 0.79
CA GLY A 55 0.36 -6.87 1.07
C GLY A 55 0.19 -7.63 2.39
N PHE A 56 1.19 -7.64 3.29
CA PHE A 56 0.99 -8.05 4.68
C PHE A 56 0.62 -6.82 5.52
N PRO A 57 -0.52 -6.81 6.22
CA PRO A 57 -0.97 -5.63 6.96
C PRO A 57 -0.19 -5.42 8.25
N VAL A 58 0.03 -4.16 8.58
CA VAL A 58 0.69 -3.67 9.81
C VAL A 58 -0.20 -2.57 10.40
N PRO A 59 -0.52 -2.58 11.70
CA PRO A 59 -1.34 -1.53 12.31
C PRO A 59 -0.69 -0.16 12.10
N SER A 60 -1.47 0.81 11.62
CA SER A 60 -0.93 2.14 11.29
C SER A 60 -0.54 2.97 12.52
N ASN A 61 -1.04 2.59 13.70
CA ASN A 61 -0.65 3.15 14.99
C ASN A 61 0.60 2.48 15.59
N ALA A 62 1.17 1.44 14.95
CA ALA A 62 2.39 0.82 15.43
C ALA A 62 3.62 1.59 14.95
N LEU A 63 4.51 1.95 15.87
CA LEU A 63 5.72 2.71 15.54
C LEU A 63 6.82 1.77 15.05
N LYS A 64 7.21 1.90 13.80
CA LYS A 64 8.35 1.15 13.24
C LYS A 64 9.66 1.63 13.85
N THR A 65 10.38 0.75 14.55
CA THR A 65 11.63 1.09 15.23
C THR A 65 12.86 0.47 14.56
N GLU A 66 12.72 -0.68 13.91
CA GLU A 66 13.82 -1.37 13.24
C GLU A 66 13.36 -2.05 11.93
N SER A 67 14.27 -2.17 10.96
CA SER A 67 14.03 -2.86 9.68
C SER A 67 15.34 -3.29 9.04
N GLY A 68 15.41 -4.53 8.57
CA GLY A 68 16.55 -4.98 7.78
C GLY A 68 16.70 -6.50 7.72
N SER A 69 17.79 -6.94 7.11
CA SER A 69 18.27 -8.31 7.21
C SER A 69 18.86 -8.52 8.60
N TYR A 70 18.26 -9.44 9.37
CA TYR A 70 18.82 -9.88 10.65
C TYR A 70 19.98 -10.85 10.44
N ASN A 71 19.85 -11.73 9.43
CA ASN A 71 20.91 -12.56 8.87
C ASN A 71 20.67 -12.76 7.36
N ALA A 72 21.56 -13.50 6.70
CA ALA A 72 21.52 -13.71 5.24
C ALA A 72 20.18 -14.25 4.72
N ASP A 73 19.42 -14.94 5.56
CA ASP A 73 18.21 -15.67 5.18
C ASP A 73 16.94 -15.12 5.86
N LEU A 74 17.04 -14.03 6.64
CA LEU A 74 15.92 -13.52 7.45
C LEU A 74 15.82 -11.99 7.40
N LEU A 75 14.68 -11.50 6.92
CA LEU A 75 14.25 -10.10 7.02
C LEU A 75 13.38 -9.90 8.26
N VAL A 76 13.60 -8.80 8.97
CA VAL A 76 12.86 -8.45 10.19
C VAL A 76 12.44 -7.00 10.16
N GLU A 77 11.22 -6.73 10.61
CA GLU A 77 10.71 -5.41 10.96
C GLU A 77 10.18 -5.42 12.38
N ARG A 78 10.57 -4.43 13.19
CA ARG A 78 10.11 -4.28 14.56
C ARG A 78 9.15 -3.11 14.69
N TYR A 79 8.07 -3.33 15.42
CA TYR A 79 7.02 -2.35 15.65
C TYR A 79 6.66 -2.28 17.14
N GLU A 80 6.79 -1.09 17.72
CA GLU A 80 6.25 -0.80 19.05
C GLU A 80 4.73 -0.61 18.95
N LEU A 81 4.01 -1.27 19.85
CA LEU A 81 2.57 -1.18 19.96
C LEU A 81 2.19 -1.31 21.44
N GLU A 82 1.63 -0.24 21.99
CA GLU A 82 1.27 -0.18 23.40
C GLU A 82 0.26 -1.26 23.78
N GLY A 83 0.37 -1.79 24.99
CA GLY A 83 -0.53 -2.81 25.51
C GLY A 83 -0.22 -4.25 25.05
N LEU A 84 0.75 -4.45 24.15
CA LEU A 84 1.22 -5.79 23.81
C LEU A 84 1.91 -6.47 25.00
N LYS A 85 1.50 -7.72 25.23
CA LYS A 85 2.12 -8.62 26.20
C LYS A 85 2.43 -9.94 25.52
N PHE A 86 3.59 -10.50 25.81
CA PHE A 86 4.02 -11.80 25.27
C PHE A 86 2.97 -12.88 25.49
N GLU A 87 2.36 -12.94 26.68
CA GLU A 87 1.39 -13.97 27.04
C GLU A 87 0.07 -13.85 26.28
N ASN A 88 -0.25 -12.64 25.81
CA ASN A 88 -1.52 -12.35 25.12
C ASN A 88 -1.40 -12.40 23.60
N SER A 89 -0.16 -12.48 23.06
CA SER A 89 0.11 -12.35 21.62
C SER A 89 -0.45 -11.02 21.05
N ILE A 90 -0.39 -10.85 19.73
CA ILE A 90 -1.11 -9.78 19.02
C ILE A 90 -2.64 -9.84 19.24
N PRO A 91 -3.34 -8.68 19.23
CA PRO A 91 -4.78 -8.61 19.38
C PRO A 91 -5.54 -9.40 18.31
N GLU A 92 -6.68 -9.99 18.68
CA GLU A 92 -7.53 -10.76 17.77
C GLU A 92 -8.04 -9.92 16.59
N GLU A 93 -8.29 -8.63 16.80
CA GLU A 93 -8.67 -7.70 15.72
C GLU A 93 -7.61 -7.62 14.61
N TYR A 94 -6.32 -7.65 14.98
CA TYR A 94 -5.23 -7.65 14.02
C TYR A 94 -5.19 -8.96 13.23
N VAL A 95 -5.40 -10.10 13.90
CA VAL A 95 -5.50 -11.41 13.25
C VAL A 95 -6.62 -11.44 12.22
N ASN A 96 -7.80 -10.94 12.60
CA ASN A 96 -8.96 -10.92 11.73
C ASN A 96 -8.71 -10.10 10.47
N GLU A 97 -8.00 -8.97 10.58
CA GLU A 97 -7.62 -8.18 9.42
C GLU A 97 -6.60 -8.91 8.53
N ILE A 98 -5.58 -9.56 9.13
CA ILE A 98 -4.62 -10.40 8.38
C ILE A 98 -5.39 -11.45 7.55
N VAL A 99 -6.34 -12.16 8.19
CA VAL A 99 -7.16 -13.19 7.53
C VAL A 99 -8.06 -12.62 6.44
N LYS A 100 -8.69 -11.47 6.69
CA LYS A 100 -9.53 -10.77 5.73
C LYS A 100 -8.75 -10.34 4.48
N GLN A 101 -7.45 -10.08 4.60
CA GLN A 101 -6.56 -9.79 3.47
C GLN A 101 -6.05 -11.06 2.77
N GLY A 102 -6.59 -12.22 3.11
CA GLY A 102 -6.35 -13.50 2.44
C GLY A 102 -5.16 -14.29 2.98
N TRP A 103 -4.60 -13.88 4.12
CA TRP A 103 -3.55 -14.65 4.78
C TRP A 103 -4.16 -15.75 5.65
N LYS A 104 -3.67 -16.98 5.51
CA LYS A 104 -4.11 -18.10 6.33
C LYS A 104 -3.15 -18.30 7.49
N GLU A 105 -3.69 -18.30 8.70
CA GLU A 105 -2.94 -18.70 9.89
C GLU A 105 -2.63 -20.21 9.89
N ILE A 106 -1.37 -20.56 10.16
CA ILE A 106 -0.90 -21.95 10.31
C ILE A 106 -0.72 -22.22 11.81
N LYS A 107 -1.74 -22.78 12.44
CA LYS A 107 -1.77 -22.97 13.90
C LYS A 107 -0.77 -24.02 14.37
N GLU A 108 -0.47 -25.00 13.52
CA GLU A 108 0.43 -26.11 13.79
C GLU A 108 1.90 -25.68 13.88
N GLU A 109 2.25 -24.52 13.33
CA GLU A 109 3.61 -23.95 13.34
C GLU A 109 3.80 -22.88 14.43
N GLN A 110 2.80 -22.66 15.28
CA GLN A 110 2.88 -21.67 16.36
C GLN A 110 3.74 -22.16 17.52
N MET A 111 4.57 -21.27 18.04
CA MET A 111 5.42 -21.56 19.20
C MET A 111 5.54 -20.33 20.11
N GLY A 112 5.12 -20.46 21.37
CA GLY A 112 5.15 -19.35 22.33
C GLY A 112 4.40 -18.12 21.80
N GLY A 113 5.06 -16.96 21.81
CA GLY A 113 4.51 -15.70 21.26
C GLY A 113 4.57 -15.57 19.74
N MET A 114 4.93 -16.64 19.00
CA MET A 114 5.03 -16.64 17.55
C MET A 114 3.75 -17.17 16.88
N ARG A 115 3.23 -16.39 15.92
CA ARG A 115 2.15 -16.78 15.02
C ARG A 115 2.62 -16.81 13.58
N VAL A 116 2.20 -17.81 12.82
CA VAL A 116 2.64 -18.05 11.45
C VAL A 116 1.47 -17.86 10.49
N PHE A 117 1.71 -17.11 9.42
CA PHE A 117 0.73 -16.83 8.37
C PHE A 117 1.29 -17.17 7.00
N SER A 118 0.41 -17.62 6.09
CA SER A 118 0.79 -17.98 4.73
C SER A 118 -0.19 -17.45 3.69
N LYS A 119 0.36 -17.07 2.53
CA LYS A 119 -0.41 -16.63 1.37
C LYS A 119 0.41 -16.85 0.11
N ASP A 120 -0.17 -17.47 -0.91
CA ASP A 120 0.46 -17.66 -2.23
C ASP A 120 1.87 -18.29 -2.18
N GLY A 121 2.12 -19.19 -1.23
CA GLY A 121 3.42 -19.85 -1.04
C GLY A 121 4.46 -19.03 -0.23
N GLU A 122 4.13 -17.80 0.15
CA GLU A 122 4.90 -16.97 1.08
C GLU A 122 4.50 -17.29 2.52
N LYS A 123 5.46 -17.15 3.44
CA LYS A 123 5.26 -17.29 4.90
C LYS A 123 5.76 -16.04 5.61
N VAL A 124 5.01 -15.62 6.62
CA VAL A 124 5.35 -14.51 7.52
C VAL A 124 5.10 -14.95 8.95
N ASN A 125 6.07 -14.66 9.82
CA ASN A 125 5.95 -14.90 11.24
C ASN A 125 5.77 -13.58 11.97
N ILE A 126 4.82 -13.53 12.91
CA ILE A 126 4.71 -12.46 13.89
C ILE A 126 5.22 -12.99 15.22
N VAL A 127 6.27 -12.36 15.77
CA VAL A 127 6.80 -12.66 17.11
C VAL A 127 6.39 -11.55 18.05
N THR A 128 5.54 -11.86 19.04
CA THR A 128 5.10 -10.89 20.05
C THR A 128 6.06 -10.85 21.23
N GLN A 129 6.34 -9.66 21.75
CA GLN A 129 7.08 -9.41 22.98
C GLN A 129 6.36 -8.33 23.80
N ASN A 130 6.84 -8.05 25.02
CA ASN A 130 6.26 -6.99 25.84
C ASN A 130 6.53 -5.61 25.21
N GLY A 131 5.46 -4.92 24.79
CA GLY A 131 5.50 -3.58 24.19
C GLY A 131 5.83 -3.51 22.70
N PHE A 132 6.11 -4.63 22.04
CA PHE A 132 6.40 -4.64 20.61
C PHE A 132 6.12 -6.01 19.96
N PHE A 133 6.05 -6.02 18.64
CA PHE A 133 6.09 -7.24 17.85
C PHE A 133 7.09 -7.11 16.70
N GLN A 134 7.47 -8.26 16.16
CA GLN A 134 8.33 -8.34 14.99
C GLN A 134 7.62 -9.10 13.88
N ILE A 135 7.75 -8.60 12.65
CA ILE A 135 7.39 -9.32 11.43
C ILE A 135 8.68 -9.90 10.89
N CYS A 136 8.72 -11.21 10.69
CA CYS A 136 9.87 -11.93 10.17
C CYS A 136 9.49 -12.63 8.87
N LYS A 137 10.34 -12.49 7.85
CA LYS A 137 10.20 -13.15 6.56
C LYS A 137 11.50 -13.87 6.20
N GLU A 138 11.41 -15.15 5.90
CA GLU A 138 12.53 -15.92 5.35
C GLU A 138 12.79 -15.54 3.89
N ILE A 139 14.06 -15.39 3.54
CA ILE A 139 14.54 -15.19 2.18
C ILE A 139 14.77 -16.59 1.59
N LYS A 140 14.07 -16.91 0.50
CA LYS A 140 14.25 -18.17 -0.24
C LYS A 140 15.30 -18.01 -1.33
#